data_AF-A0A357Y3S6-F1
#
_entry.id   AF-A0A357Y3S6-F1
#
_cell.length_a   1.000
_cell.length_b   1.000
_cell.length_c   1.000
_cell.angle_alpha   90.00
_cell.angle_beta   90.00
_cell.angle_gamma   90.00
#
_symmetry.space_group_name_H-M   'P 1'
#
loop_
_entity.id
_entity.type
_entity.pdbx_description
1 polymer ?
#
loop_
_entity_poly.entity_id
_entity_poly.type
_entity_poly.pdbx_seq_one_letter_code
_entity_poly.pdbx_strand_id
1 'polypeptide(L)'
;EFWVKTPLEDAAIEEMSASQVLQEQYWERTHGIVRTAMEQCLEVLDKYGFKVEMGHKEGGGLKAQIDENGRMTHVCEQLEIDWRFADALQAADNELFVRTIVREVFRAMGLEVNFKAKPMIGLAGNGEHTHIGMAAITKDGKLHNLFTADDQKKDFMSAIGYGSLMGLLKNYEVINPFVSATNDSLNRLKPGFEAPVCVVTSLGHNPKVPSRNRTILAGLIRDLENPMATRFELRACNPYTNTYLVLAAIYSAALDGIKAAVEHTTEECVAELSKDAGEGGFYLEQSRAYRSEKDVFEDYTEEERNRLFGAPPATVWENMQGFKNYPEKKAVITAGGALNDRIIESFEEGALLRWKTELIARIIPANRAIVRGAKEIQSDIVTDQDSYNWTKINALRNYLAKDSIDEKSLFTLLINALNEGDYATASGLQVEMYDKIEELKALYDAYVKNMI
;
A
#
# COMPACT_ATOMS: atom_id res chain seq x y z
N GLU A 1 5.08 -6.80 -6.62
CA GLU A 1 6.45 -6.44 -6.16
C GLU A 1 6.95 -7.29 -4.98
N PHE A 2 8.27 -7.44 -4.83
CA PHE A 2 8.94 -8.02 -3.68
C PHE A 2 10.39 -7.54 -3.54
N TRP A 3 10.92 -7.58 -2.31
CA TRP A 3 12.34 -7.34 -2.09
C TRP A 3 13.10 -8.66 -2.03
N VAL A 4 14.31 -8.68 -2.58
CA VAL A 4 15.26 -9.79 -2.49
C VAL A 4 16.55 -9.31 -1.83
N LYS A 5 17.10 -10.12 -0.92
CA LYS A 5 18.40 -9.85 -0.31
C LYS A 5 19.26 -11.10 -0.07
N THR A 6 20.54 -10.89 0.18
CA THR A 6 21.44 -11.89 0.78
C THR A 6 21.13 -12.04 2.30
N PRO A 7 21.01 -13.27 2.85
CA PRO A 7 20.51 -13.49 4.22
C PRO A 7 21.32 -12.86 5.38
N LEU A 8 22.58 -12.48 5.17
CA LEU A 8 23.52 -12.08 6.24
C LEU A 8 24.00 -10.62 6.14
N GLU A 9 23.52 -9.85 5.17
CA GLU A 9 24.00 -8.48 4.95
C GLU A 9 22.93 -7.48 5.33
N ASP A 10 23.34 -6.49 6.14
CA ASP A 10 22.53 -5.33 6.46
C ASP A 10 22.59 -4.36 5.29
N ALA A 11 21.42 -3.85 4.89
CA ALA A 11 21.29 -3.02 3.72
C ALA A 11 21.55 -1.54 4.09
N ALA A 12 22.41 -0.85 3.33
CA ALA A 12 22.73 0.57 3.53
C ALA A 12 21.54 1.48 3.11
N ILE A 13 20.64 1.78 4.05
CA ILE A 13 19.39 2.52 3.79
C ILE A 13 19.64 3.91 3.18
N GLU A 14 20.66 4.64 3.63
CA GLU A 14 20.96 5.98 3.12
C GLU A 14 21.37 5.97 1.63
N GLU A 15 22.24 5.04 1.25
CA GLU A 15 22.69 4.88 -0.15
C GLU A 15 21.54 4.43 -1.06
N MET A 16 20.74 3.45 -0.60
CA MET A 16 19.54 3.01 -1.32
C MET A 16 18.52 4.13 -1.49
N SER A 17 18.34 4.96 -0.47
CA SER A 17 17.42 6.10 -0.51
C SER A 17 17.86 7.11 -1.56
N ALA A 18 19.15 7.45 -1.60
CA ALA A 18 19.71 8.32 -2.63
C ALA A 18 19.52 7.75 -4.04
N SER A 19 19.83 6.47 -4.26
CA SER A 19 19.68 5.81 -5.56
C SER A 19 18.22 5.79 -6.04
N GLN A 20 17.27 5.58 -5.11
CA GLN A 20 15.84 5.60 -5.40
C GLN A 20 15.34 7.00 -5.80
N VAL A 21 15.76 8.05 -5.08
CA VAL A 21 15.41 9.45 -5.42
C VAL A 21 15.94 9.83 -6.80
N LEU A 22 17.11 9.32 -7.17
CA LEU A 22 17.71 9.52 -8.49
C LEU A 22 17.13 8.59 -9.57
N GLN A 23 16.19 7.70 -9.22
CA GLN A 23 15.56 6.72 -10.11
C GLN A 23 16.57 5.82 -10.86
N GLU A 24 17.72 5.52 -10.26
CA GLU A 24 18.81 4.83 -10.94
C GLU A 24 18.57 3.33 -11.16
N GLN A 25 17.56 2.74 -10.50
CA GLN A 25 17.31 1.30 -10.52
C GLN A 25 16.09 0.89 -11.33
N TYR A 26 15.14 1.80 -11.56
CA TYR A 26 13.87 1.46 -12.20
C TYR A 26 14.11 1.05 -13.66
N TRP A 27 13.66 -0.16 -14.04
CA TRP A 27 13.92 -0.78 -15.35
C TRP A 27 15.39 -1.07 -15.68
N GLU A 28 16.30 -0.94 -14.72
CA GLU A 28 17.68 -1.38 -14.93
C GLU A 28 17.75 -2.90 -15.08
N ARG A 29 18.80 -3.35 -15.77
CA ARG A 29 19.02 -4.79 -15.93
C ARG A 29 19.37 -5.40 -14.57
N THR A 30 18.68 -6.48 -14.20
CA THR A 30 19.14 -7.34 -13.11
C THR A 30 20.44 -8.04 -13.51
N HIS A 31 21.32 -8.29 -12.53
CA HIS A 31 22.63 -8.89 -12.77
C HIS A 31 22.86 -10.16 -11.93
N GLY A 32 23.73 -11.03 -12.45
CA GLY A 32 24.19 -12.30 -11.86
C GLY A 32 23.11 -13.14 -11.17
N ILE A 33 23.21 -13.36 -9.85
CA ILE A 33 22.36 -14.35 -9.16
C ILE A 33 20.89 -13.93 -9.14
N VAL A 34 20.60 -12.63 -8.98
CA VAL A 34 19.23 -12.10 -9.05
C VAL A 34 18.65 -12.27 -10.44
N ARG A 35 19.45 -11.97 -11.48
CA ARG A 35 19.04 -12.17 -12.87
C ARG A 35 18.68 -13.61 -13.15
N THR A 36 19.55 -14.52 -12.73
CA THR A 36 19.36 -15.97 -12.94
C THR A 36 18.13 -16.46 -12.18
N ALA A 37 17.93 -15.99 -10.94
CA ALA A 37 16.74 -16.32 -10.15
C ALA A 37 15.46 -15.81 -10.80
N MET A 38 15.48 -14.59 -11.32
CA MET A 38 14.37 -14.03 -12.08
C MET A 38 14.06 -14.91 -13.29
N GLU A 39 15.01 -15.18 -14.18
CA GLU A 39 14.81 -15.99 -15.38
C GLU A 39 14.27 -17.39 -15.07
N GLN A 40 14.86 -18.09 -14.10
CA GLN A 40 14.36 -19.39 -13.66
C GLN A 40 12.95 -19.29 -13.08
N CYS A 41 12.65 -18.23 -12.34
CA CYS A 41 11.33 -18.02 -11.78
C CYS A 41 10.28 -17.86 -12.89
N LEU A 42 10.56 -17.02 -13.90
CA LEU A 42 9.64 -16.84 -15.04
C LEU A 42 9.42 -18.17 -15.78
N GLU A 43 10.48 -18.94 -16.04
CA GLU A 43 10.36 -20.26 -16.68
C GLU A 43 9.52 -21.26 -15.85
N VAL A 44 9.71 -21.28 -14.54
CA VAL A 44 8.94 -22.17 -13.65
C VAL A 44 7.48 -21.75 -13.66
N LEU A 45 7.19 -20.46 -13.52
CA LEU A 45 5.83 -19.94 -13.56
C LEU A 45 5.13 -20.26 -14.90
N ASP A 46 5.82 -20.11 -16.03
CA ASP A 46 5.26 -20.48 -17.33
C ASP A 46 4.99 -21.98 -17.48
N LYS A 47 5.81 -22.84 -16.89
CA LYS A 47 5.54 -24.29 -16.84
C LYS A 47 4.26 -24.63 -16.08
N TYR A 48 3.87 -23.81 -15.10
CA TYR A 48 2.59 -23.91 -14.40
C TYR A 48 1.42 -23.24 -15.15
N GLY A 49 1.69 -22.61 -16.30
CA GLY A 49 0.67 -22.04 -17.17
C GLY A 49 0.23 -20.62 -16.81
N PHE A 50 0.97 -19.91 -15.95
CA PHE A 50 0.64 -18.53 -15.55
C PHE A 50 0.73 -17.52 -16.69
N LYS A 51 1.43 -17.86 -17.80
CA LYS A 51 1.64 -16.98 -18.96
C LYS A 51 2.20 -15.64 -18.49
N VAL A 52 3.41 -15.71 -17.94
CA VAL A 52 4.15 -14.58 -17.43
C VAL A 52 4.29 -13.54 -18.53
N GLU A 53 3.99 -12.30 -18.19
CA GLU A 53 4.04 -11.18 -19.13
C GLU A 53 5.37 -10.44 -19.00
N MET A 54 5.87 -10.29 -17.77
CA MET A 54 7.06 -9.50 -17.49
C MET A 54 7.71 -9.87 -16.15
N GLY A 55 9.01 -9.62 -16.04
CA GLY A 55 9.71 -9.53 -14.77
C GLY A 55 10.79 -8.45 -14.86
N HIS A 56 10.79 -7.50 -13.93
CA HIS A 56 11.69 -6.35 -13.99
C HIS A 56 12.14 -5.87 -12.61
N LYS A 57 13.13 -4.95 -12.62
CA LYS A 57 13.60 -4.27 -11.43
C LYS A 57 12.68 -3.10 -11.11
N GLU A 58 12.38 -2.95 -9.82
CA GLU A 58 11.63 -1.83 -9.27
C GLU A 58 12.55 -0.68 -8.83
N GLY A 59 11.97 0.43 -8.39
CA GLY A 59 12.72 1.63 -8.01
C GLY A 59 13.67 1.46 -6.82
N GLY A 60 13.47 0.44 -5.98
CA GLY A 60 14.26 0.18 -4.79
C GLY A 60 15.51 -0.71 -5.02
N GLY A 61 16.60 -0.35 -4.36
CA GLY A 61 17.75 -1.24 -4.14
C GLY A 61 19.11 -0.63 -4.51
N LEU A 62 20.15 -1.45 -4.46
CA LEU A 62 21.49 -1.12 -4.93
C LEU A 62 21.94 -2.10 -6.01
N LYS A 63 22.92 -1.67 -6.80
CA LYS A 63 23.61 -2.58 -7.69
C LYS A 63 24.49 -3.51 -6.86
N ALA A 64 24.26 -4.80 -6.99
CA ALA A 64 25.07 -5.79 -6.29
C ALA A 64 26.55 -5.69 -6.68
N GLN A 65 27.42 -5.88 -5.68
CA GLN A 65 28.87 -5.77 -5.82
C GLN A 65 29.51 -7.14 -5.99
N ILE A 66 30.69 -7.19 -6.60
CA ILE A 66 31.46 -8.43 -6.76
C ILE A 66 32.62 -8.40 -5.79
N ASP A 67 32.74 -9.42 -4.94
CA ASP A 67 33.86 -9.57 -4.02
C ASP A 67 35.14 -10.04 -4.73
N GLU A 68 36.25 -10.08 -3.99
CA GLU A 68 37.56 -10.56 -4.47
C GLU A 68 37.55 -12.01 -4.97
N ASN A 69 36.54 -12.80 -4.61
CA ASN A 69 36.35 -14.19 -5.03
C ASN A 69 35.39 -14.32 -6.22
N GLY A 70 34.93 -13.21 -6.81
CA GLY A 70 33.98 -13.19 -7.92
C GLY A 70 32.53 -13.50 -7.51
N ARG A 71 32.21 -13.50 -6.22
CA ARG A 71 30.85 -13.73 -5.71
C ARG A 71 30.12 -12.41 -5.61
N MET A 72 28.83 -12.41 -5.95
CA MET A 72 28.01 -11.24 -5.70
C MET A 72 27.71 -11.12 -4.20
N THR A 73 28.00 -9.95 -3.64
CA THR A 73 27.71 -9.55 -2.27
C THR A 73 26.85 -8.28 -2.30
N HIS A 74 26.18 -7.99 -1.19
CA HIS A 74 25.31 -6.85 -0.96
C HIS A 74 24.13 -6.78 -1.94
N VAL A 75 23.53 -7.94 -2.24
CA VAL A 75 22.30 -7.98 -3.04
C VAL A 75 21.16 -7.44 -2.17
N CYS A 76 20.57 -6.34 -2.58
CA CYS A 76 19.33 -5.82 -2.04
C CYS A 76 18.59 -5.10 -3.16
N GLU A 77 17.62 -5.78 -3.77
CA GLU A 77 16.88 -5.27 -4.93
C GLU A 77 15.38 -5.43 -4.73
N GLN A 78 14.60 -4.47 -5.22
CA GLN A 78 13.16 -4.62 -5.37
C GLN A 78 12.86 -5.09 -6.79
N LEU A 79 11.91 -6.00 -6.92
CA LEU A 79 11.57 -6.68 -8.17
C LEU A 79 10.05 -6.78 -8.34
N GLU A 80 9.61 -6.86 -9.58
CA GLU A 80 8.23 -7.13 -9.98
C GLU A 80 8.17 -8.29 -10.97
N ILE A 81 7.11 -9.10 -10.87
CA ILE A 81 6.76 -10.15 -11.83
C ILE A 81 5.27 -10.03 -12.11
N ASP A 82 4.93 -9.90 -13.39
CA ASP A 82 3.57 -9.81 -13.89
C ASP A 82 3.19 -11.07 -14.65
N TRP A 83 1.94 -11.49 -14.48
CA TRP A 83 1.39 -12.64 -15.17
C TRP A 83 -0.01 -12.35 -15.66
N ARG A 84 -0.45 -13.15 -16.63
CA ARG A 84 -1.74 -12.96 -17.27
C ARG A 84 -2.90 -13.09 -16.28
N PHE A 85 -3.89 -12.21 -16.43
CA PHE A 85 -5.14 -12.26 -15.68
C PHE A 85 -5.89 -13.60 -15.86
N ALA A 86 -6.73 -13.93 -14.88
CA ALA A 86 -7.63 -15.07 -14.89
C ALA A 86 -9.03 -14.65 -14.42
N ASP A 87 -9.98 -15.59 -14.34
CA ASP A 87 -11.22 -15.34 -13.59
C ASP A 87 -10.91 -15.06 -12.11
N ALA A 88 -11.86 -14.46 -11.39
CA ALA A 88 -11.63 -13.91 -10.05
C ALA A 88 -11.09 -14.95 -9.05
N LEU A 89 -11.67 -16.15 -9.02
CA LEU A 89 -11.26 -17.18 -8.07
C LEU A 89 -9.88 -17.73 -8.44
N GLN A 90 -9.67 -18.04 -9.73
CA GLN A 90 -8.39 -18.52 -10.21
C GLN A 90 -7.29 -17.47 -10.04
N ALA A 91 -7.59 -16.17 -10.18
CA ALA A 91 -6.62 -15.10 -9.95
C ALA A 91 -6.16 -15.05 -8.48
N ALA A 92 -7.09 -15.22 -7.53
CA ALA A 92 -6.75 -15.31 -6.11
C ALA A 92 -5.92 -16.56 -5.77
N ASP A 93 -6.24 -17.71 -6.38
CA ASP A 93 -5.42 -18.92 -6.25
C ASP A 93 -4.01 -18.70 -6.84
N ASN A 94 -3.94 -18.08 -8.02
CA ASN A 94 -2.69 -17.82 -8.73
C ASN A 94 -1.74 -16.96 -7.88
N GLU A 95 -2.23 -15.92 -7.20
CA GLU A 95 -1.42 -15.07 -6.31
C GLU A 95 -0.66 -15.93 -5.29
N LEU A 96 -1.36 -16.81 -4.57
CA LEU A 96 -0.77 -17.68 -3.55
C LEU A 96 0.32 -18.59 -4.12
N PHE A 97 0.05 -19.18 -5.29
CA PHE A 97 0.99 -20.06 -5.97
C PHE A 97 2.21 -19.28 -6.49
N VAL A 98 2.00 -18.16 -7.16
CA VAL A 98 3.08 -17.32 -7.71
C VAL A 98 3.99 -16.85 -6.57
N ARG A 99 3.43 -16.30 -5.49
CA ARG A 99 4.20 -15.85 -4.32
C ARG A 99 5.04 -16.96 -3.70
N THR A 100 4.48 -18.17 -3.66
CA THR A 100 5.19 -19.35 -3.15
C THR A 100 6.31 -19.78 -4.09
N ILE A 101 6.05 -19.88 -5.39
CA ILE A 101 7.04 -20.26 -6.41
C ILE A 101 8.19 -19.26 -6.42
N VAL A 102 7.91 -17.95 -6.41
CA VAL A 102 8.93 -16.90 -6.33
C VAL A 102 9.81 -17.12 -5.10
N ARG A 103 9.21 -17.32 -3.92
CA ARG A 103 9.97 -17.55 -2.69
C ARG A 103 10.87 -18.77 -2.77
N GLU A 104 10.36 -19.89 -3.29
CA GLU A 104 11.13 -21.14 -3.35
C GLU A 104 12.24 -21.11 -4.41
N VAL A 105 11.99 -20.51 -5.58
CA VAL A 105 13.01 -20.37 -6.63
C VAL A 105 14.17 -19.49 -6.17
N PHE A 106 13.87 -18.32 -5.60
CA PHE A 106 14.91 -17.43 -5.08
C PHE A 106 15.66 -18.04 -3.89
N ARG A 107 14.94 -18.75 -2.99
CA ARG A 107 15.57 -19.47 -1.88
C ARG A 107 16.51 -20.57 -2.35
N ALA A 108 16.16 -21.31 -3.40
CA ALA A 108 17.03 -22.33 -3.99
C ALA A 108 18.35 -21.73 -4.52
N MET A 109 18.35 -20.42 -4.81
CA MET A 109 19.53 -19.66 -5.21
C MET A 109 20.22 -18.92 -4.05
N GLY A 110 19.87 -19.23 -2.80
CA GLY A 110 20.49 -18.64 -1.62
C GLY A 110 20.06 -17.19 -1.33
N LEU A 111 18.98 -16.72 -1.95
CA LEU A 111 18.41 -15.40 -1.75
C LEU A 111 17.20 -15.46 -0.83
N GLU A 112 17.02 -14.44 0.01
CA GLU A 112 15.85 -14.25 0.85
C GLU A 112 14.85 -13.30 0.17
N VAL A 113 13.60 -13.74 0.01
CA VAL A 113 12.51 -12.92 -0.53
C VAL A 113 11.62 -12.39 0.58
N ASN A 114 11.32 -11.10 0.55
CA ASN A 114 10.45 -10.42 1.49
C ASN A 114 9.28 -9.73 0.78
N PHE A 115 8.07 -10.21 1.09
CA PHE A 115 6.78 -9.74 0.58
C PHE A 115 6.06 -8.77 1.54
N LYS A 116 6.70 -8.37 2.64
CA LYS A 116 6.15 -7.32 3.51
C LYS A 116 5.87 -6.07 2.68
N ALA A 117 4.78 -5.38 2.95
CA ALA A 117 4.38 -4.13 2.32
C ALA A 117 5.42 -3.01 2.54
N LYS A 118 6.09 -2.94 3.69
CA LYS A 118 7.15 -1.95 3.98
C LYS A 118 8.33 -2.60 4.71
N PRO A 119 9.12 -3.45 4.01
CA PRO A 119 10.16 -4.24 4.65
C PRO A 119 11.29 -3.39 5.24
N MET A 120 11.55 -2.22 4.65
CA MET A 120 12.55 -1.25 5.08
C MET A 120 11.93 0.15 5.14
N ILE A 121 12.06 0.81 6.29
CA ILE A 121 11.59 2.19 6.49
C ILE A 121 12.51 3.13 5.71
N GLY A 122 11.92 4.11 5.03
CA GLY A 122 12.64 5.08 4.19
C GLY A 122 12.85 4.67 2.73
N LEU A 123 12.57 3.42 2.37
CA LEU A 123 12.66 2.92 0.99
C LEU A 123 11.29 2.57 0.42
N ALA A 124 11.19 2.34 -0.89
CA ALA A 124 9.97 1.89 -1.54
C ALA A 124 9.41 0.61 -0.88
N GLY A 125 8.10 0.59 -0.69
CA GLY A 125 7.38 -0.57 -0.18
C GLY A 125 6.96 -1.50 -1.33
N ASN A 126 6.51 -2.72 -1.01
CA ASN A 126 5.98 -3.64 -2.00
C ASN A 126 4.47 -3.45 -2.20
N GLY A 127 4.06 -3.16 -3.43
CA GLY A 127 2.69 -3.25 -3.92
C GLY A 127 2.33 -4.63 -4.48
N GLU A 128 1.02 -4.89 -4.52
CA GLU A 128 0.39 -5.93 -5.34
C GLU A 128 -0.82 -5.28 -6.03
N HIS A 129 -0.61 -4.53 -7.10
CA HIS A 129 -1.70 -3.84 -7.77
C HIS A 129 -2.72 -4.85 -8.32
N THR A 130 -3.98 -4.68 -7.94
CA THR A 130 -5.05 -5.58 -8.37
C THR A 130 -5.77 -4.98 -9.56
N HIS A 131 -5.56 -5.54 -10.75
CA HIS A 131 -6.30 -5.16 -11.95
C HIS A 131 -7.66 -5.87 -12.01
N ILE A 132 -8.74 -5.08 -12.05
CA ILE A 132 -10.12 -5.60 -12.04
C ILE A 132 -10.81 -5.26 -13.36
N GLY A 133 -11.39 -6.29 -13.96
CA GLY A 133 -12.20 -6.21 -15.17
C GLY A 133 -13.47 -7.05 -15.04
N MET A 134 -14.40 -6.84 -15.99
CA MET A 134 -15.54 -7.71 -16.21
C MET A 134 -15.68 -7.98 -17.71
N ALA A 135 -15.95 -9.22 -18.07
CA ALA A 135 -16.20 -9.61 -19.44
C ALA A 135 -17.38 -10.59 -19.50
N ALA A 136 -18.11 -10.57 -20.61
CA ALA A 136 -19.22 -11.49 -20.84
C ALA A 136 -19.24 -11.98 -22.29
N ILE A 137 -19.73 -13.20 -22.48
CA ILE A 137 -20.09 -13.70 -23.81
C ILE A 137 -21.45 -13.11 -24.14
N THR A 138 -21.52 -12.27 -25.19
CA THR A 138 -22.78 -11.60 -25.56
C THR A 138 -23.56 -12.42 -26.59
N LYS A 139 -24.71 -11.92 -27.04
CA LYS A 139 -25.60 -12.60 -28.00
C LYS A 139 -24.93 -12.92 -29.34
N ASP A 140 -23.84 -12.24 -29.67
CA ASP A 140 -23.03 -12.50 -30.86
C ASP A 140 -22.05 -13.69 -30.70
N GLY A 141 -22.03 -14.33 -29.53
CA GLY A 141 -21.17 -15.46 -29.20
C GLY A 141 -19.72 -15.09 -28.92
N LYS A 142 -19.37 -13.79 -28.90
CA LYS A 142 -18.01 -13.32 -28.63
C LYS A 142 -17.89 -12.85 -27.19
N LEU A 143 -16.68 -12.98 -26.63
CA LEU A 143 -16.31 -12.39 -25.35
C LEU A 143 -16.07 -10.88 -25.54
N HIS A 144 -16.79 -10.06 -24.78
CA HIS A 144 -16.64 -8.61 -24.77
C HIS A 144 -16.21 -8.14 -23.38
N ASN A 145 -15.25 -7.22 -23.32
CA ASN A 145 -14.94 -6.49 -22.10
C ASN A 145 -16.07 -5.48 -21.84
N LEU A 146 -16.72 -5.60 -20.69
CA LEU A 146 -17.89 -4.81 -20.35
C LEU A 146 -17.55 -3.38 -19.93
N PHE A 147 -16.29 -3.07 -19.61
CA PHE A 147 -15.87 -1.71 -19.24
C PHE A 147 -15.50 -0.87 -20.45
N THR A 148 -15.29 -1.49 -21.60
CA THR A 148 -14.89 -0.77 -22.81
C THR A 148 -16.05 0.04 -23.36
N ALA A 149 -15.79 1.33 -23.62
CA ALA A 149 -16.75 2.19 -24.30
C ALA A 149 -16.94 1.79 -25.77
N ASP A 150 -18.14 1.99 -26.31
CA ASP A 150 -18.46 1.76 -27.72
C ASP A 150 -17.54 2.59 -28.64
N ASP A 151 -17.35 3.87 -28.31
CA ASP A 151 -16.30 4.72 -28.89
C ASP A 151 -15.31 5.18 -27.81
N GLN A 152 -14.21 4.44 -27.74
CA GLN A 152 -13.08 4.71 -26.86
C GLN A 152 -12.47 6.13 -27.00
N LYS A 153 -12.63 6.80 -28.14
CA LYS A 153 -12.11 8.16 -28.36
C LYS A 153 -13.10 9.24 -27.91
N LYS A 154 -14.37 8.88 -27.70
CA LYS A 154 -15.43 9.76 -27.22
C LYS A 154 -15.64 9.63 -25.71
N ASP A 155 -15.52 8.41 -25.17
CA ASP A 155 -15.82 8.09 -23.78
C ASP A 155 -14.64 7.33 -23.12
N PHE A 156 -14.42 7.52 -21.82
CA PHE A 156 -13.34 6.83 -21.10
C PHE A 156 -13.63 5.34 -20.93
N MET A 157 -14.88 5.01 -20.63
CA MET A 157 -15.38 3.66 -20.36
C MET A 157 -16.89 3.60 -20.57
N SER A 158 -17.45 2.38 -20.56
CA SER A 158 -18.91 2.17 -20.59
C SER A 158 -19.57 2.61 -19.27
N ALA A 159 -20.90 2.69 -19.24
CA ALA A 159 -21.65 2.91 -18.00
C ALA A 159 -21.37 1.84 -16.92
N ILE A 160 -21.18 0.58 -17.32
CA ILE A 160 -20.76 -0.51 -16.42
C ILE A 160 -19.38 -0.21 -15.84
N GLY A 161 -18.46 0.27 -16.68
CA GLY A 161 -17.12 0.68 -16.25
C GLY A 161 -17.15 1.80 -15.21
N TYR A 162 -17.89 2.89 -15.48
CA TYR A 162 -18.02 4.00 -14.53
C TYR A 162 -18.67 3.55 -13.24
N GLY A 163 -19.78 2.81 -13.32
CA GLY A 163 -20.47 2.27 -12.15
C GLY A 163 -19.56 1.39 -11.28
N SER A 164 -18.74 0.56 -11.92
CA SER A 164 -17.79 -0.30 -11.19
C SER A 164 -16.75 0.51 -10.41
N LEU A 165 -16.17 1.52 -11.05
CA LEU A 165 -15.17 2.39 -10.43
C LEU A 165 -15.79 3.26 -9.32
N MET A 166 -16.94 3.87 -9.58
CA MET A 166 -17.68 4.65 -8.57
C MET A 166 -18.07 3.79 -7.38
N GLY A 167 -18.53 2.56 -7.61
CA GLY A 167 -18.88 1.61 -6.57
C GLY A 167 -17.69 1.26 -5.67
N LEU A 168 -16.53 0.98 -6.26
CA LEU A 168 -15.28 0.78 -5.51
C LEU A 168 -14.95 1.99 -4.64
N LEU A 169 -14.93 3.19 -5.23
CA LEU A 169 -14.50 4.41 -4.54
C LEU A 169 -15.45 4.76 -3.38
N LYS A 170 -16.76 4.75 -3.63
CA LYS A 170 -17.78 5.05 -2.61
C LYS A 170 -17.69 4.12 -1.40
N ASN A 171 -17.37 2.85 -1.62
CA ASN A 171 -17.39 1.82 -0.58
C ASN A 171 -15.99 1.52 -0.01
N TYR A 172 -14.96 2.30 -0.34
CA TYR A 172 -13.58 1.93 -0.03
C TYR A 172 -13.30 1.84 1.48
N GLU A 173 -13.99 2.59 2.34
CA GLU A 173 -13.78 2.54 3.79
C GLU A 173 -14.11 1.19 4.42
N VAL A 174 -14.98 0.40 3.79
CA VAL A 174 -15.30 -0.98 4.22
C VAL A 174 -14.56 -2.03 3.39
N ILE A 175 -13.89 -1.64 2.31
CA ILE A 175 -13.02 -2.52 1.50
C ILE A 175 -11.59 -2.50 2.05
N ASN A 176 -11.08 -1.31 2.41
CA ASN A 176 -9.72 -1.09 2.90
C ASN A 176 -9.32 -1.96 4.10
N PRO A 177 -10.22 -2.34 5.04
CA PRO A 177 -9.86 -3.29 6.09
C PRO A 177 -9.29 -4.61 5.55
N PHE A 178 -9.81 -5.12 4.42
CA PHE A 178 -9.30 -6.34 3.78
C PHE A 178 -8.01 -6.12 2.98
N VAL A 179 -7.81 -4.89 2.51
CA VAL A 179 -6.62 -4.46 1.75
C VAL A 179 -5.43 -4.27 2.69
N SER A 180 -5.63 -3.52 3.79
CA SER A 180 -4.58 -3.00 4.67
C SER A 180 -4.81 -3.38 6.13
N ALA A 181 -4.51 -4.63 6.47
CA ALA A 181 -4.78 -5.20 7.81
C ALA A 181 -3.56 -5.29 8.74
N THR A 182 -2.45 -4.61 8.43
CA THR A 182 -1.20 -4.69 9.19
C THR A 182 -0.55 -3.32 9.39
N ASN A 183 0.32 -3.19 10.40
CA ASN A 183 1.11 -1.96 10.61
C ASN A 183 1.97 -1.65 9.38
N ASP A 184 2.55 -2.68 8.80
CA ASP A 184 3.42 -2.61 7.64
C ASP A 184 2.69 -2.13 6.37
N SER A 185 1.47 -2.64 6.13
CA SER A 185 0.63 -2.15 5.02
C SER A 185 0.28 -0.67 5.16
N LEU A 186 -0.02 -0.18 6.37
CA LEU A 186 -0.33 1.23 6.60
C LEU A 186 0.93 2.12 6.54
N ASN A 187 2.08 1.62 6.98
CA ASN A 187 3.36 2.32 6.82
C ASN A 187 3.80 2.43 5.36
N ARG A 188 3.33 1.55 4.47
CA ARG A 188 3.49 1.70 3.02
C ARG A 188 2.63 2.84 2.49
N LEU A 189 1.39 2.99 2.96
CA LEU A 189 0.46 4.04 2.55
C LEU A 189 0.78 5.39 3.22
N LYS A 190 1.97 5.91 2.98
CA LYS A 190 2.40 7.24 3.43
C LYS A 190 2.80 8.11 2.24
N PRO A 191 2.54 9.43 2.29
CA PRO A 191 3.00 10.36 1.25
C PRO A 191 4.50 10.24 0.98
N GLY A 192 4.91 10.40 -0.29
CA GLY A 192 6.33 10.41 -0.71
C GLY A 192 6.86 9.08 -1.25
N PHE A 193 6.07 8.01 -1.21
CA PHE A 193 6.31 6.77 -1.96
C PHE A 193 5.04 6.52 -2.78
N GLU A 194 5.11 6.00 -4.02
CA GLU A 194 4.00 5.88 -5.00
C GLU A 194 2.75 5.06 -4.55
N ALA A 195 2.58 4.81 -3.25
CA ALA A 195 1.46 4.14 -2.63
C ALA A 195 0.30 5.11 -2.35
N PRO A 196 -0.94 4.80 -2.78
CA PRO A 196 -2.05 5.72 -2.65
C PRO A 196 -2.65 5.76 -1.23
N VAL A 197 -2.98 6.97 -0.78
CA VAL A 197 -3.62 7.18 0.54
C VAL A 197 -5.05 7.72 0.43
N CYS A 198 -5.37 8.41 -0.65
CA CYS A 198 -6.65 9.10 -0.84
C CYS A 198 -7.61 8.30 -1.72
N VAL A 199 -8.91 8.34 -1.42
CA VAL A 199 -9.96 7.67 -2.21
C VAL A 199 -10.28 8.49 -3.45
N VAL A 200 -9.39 8.41 -4.44
CA VAL A 200 -9.46 9.22 -5.66
C VAL A 200 -9.01 8.40 -6.87
N THR A 201 -9.59 8.69 -8.03
CA THR A 201 -9.23 8.13 -9.34
C THR A 201 -8.70 9.21 -10.29
N SER A 202 -8.20 8.78 -11.43
CA SER A 202 -7.81 9.62 -12.55
C SER A 202 -8.15 8.90 -13.85
N LEU A 203 -8.78 9.61 -14.79
CA LEU A 203 -9.19 9.05 -16.09
C LEU A 203 -8.33 9.58 -17.25
N GLY A 204 -7.63 10.70 -17.02
CA GLY A 204 -6.93 11.48 -18.03
C GLY A 204 -7.76 12.71 -18.44
N HIS A 205 -7.10 13.77 -18.93
CA HIS A 205 -7.78 15.02 -19.28
C HIS A 205 -8.83 14.87 -20.39
N ASN A 206 -8.67 13.88 -21.27
CA ASN A 206 -9.65 13.55 -22.30
C ASN A 206 -9.55 12.06 -22.67
N PRO A 207 -10.61 11.45 -23.24
CA PRO A 207 -10.63 10.01 -23.54
C PRO A 207 -9.52 9.51 -24.48
N LYS A 208 -8.93 10.38 -25.30
CA LYS A 208 -7.87 9.99 -26.25
C LYS A 208 -6.50 9.86 -25.58
N VAL A 209 -6.35 10.34 -24.35
CA VAL A 209 -5.08 10.33 -23.62
C VAL A 209 -5.30 9.61 -22.30
N PRO A 210 -4.80 8.36 -22.17
CA PRO A 210 -4.84 7.64 -20.90
C PRO A 210 -4.16 8.45 -19.80
N SER A 211 -4.69 8.35 -18.58
CA SER A 211 -4.01 8.93 -17.42
C SER A 211 -2.63 8.32 -17.21
N ARG A 212 -1.70 9.13 -16.70
CA ARG A 212 -0.42 8.69 -16.16
C ARG A 212 -0.30 8.98 -14.65
N ASN A 213 -1.38 9.44 -14.02
CA ASN A 213 -1.38 9.74 -12.60
C ASN A 213 -1.30 8.44 -11.79
N ARG A 214 -0.21 8.28 -11.03
CA ARG A 214 0.10 7.10 -10.23
C ARG A 214 -0.18 7.29 -8.74
N THR A 215 -0.57 8.50 -8.32
CA THR A 215 -0.77 8.86 -6.89
C THR A 215 -2.19 8.62 -6.39
N ILE A 216 -3.00 7.95 -7.20
CA ILE A 216 -4.43 7.75 -7.03
C ILE A 216 -4.71 6.32 -6.54
N LEU A 217 -5.85 6.10 -5.88
CA LEU A 217 -6.20 4.78 -5.34
C LEU A 217 -6.50 3.75 -6.44
N ALA A 218 -7.33 4.15 -7.40
CA ALA A 218 -7.84 3.28 -8.45
C ALA A 218 -7.69 3.93 -9.83
N GLY A 219 -6.81 3.42 -10.69
CA GLY A 219 -6.49 4.03 -11.99
C GLY A 219 -7.19 3.37 -13.15
N LEU A 220 -7.67 4.14 -14.14
CA LEU A 220 -8.16 3.59 -15.40
C LEU A 220 -7.00 3.19 -16.30
N ILE A 221 -6.87 1.89 -16.59
CA ILE A 221 -5.92 1.34 -17.55
C ILE A 221 -6.66 1.00 -18.83
N ARG A 222 -6.18 1.51 -19.96
CA ARG A 222 -6.80 1.30 -21.27
C ARG A 222 -5.78 1.33 -22.40
N ASP A 223 -6.13 0.64 -23.47
CA ASP A 223 -5.44 0.68 -24.75
C ASP A 223 -6.49 0.95 -25.84
N LEU A 224 -6.31 2.06 -26.56
CA LEU A 224 -7.24 2.48 -27.60
C LEU A 224 -7.27 1.52 -28.80
N GLU A 225 -6.21 0.70 -28.96
CA GLU A 225 -6.08 -0.30 -30.02
C GLU A 225 -6.51 -1.70 -29.56
N ASN A 226 -6.58 -1.92 -28.24
CA ASN A 226 -7.01 -3.19 -27.65
C ASN A 226 -8.23 -3.02 -26.72
N PRO A 227 -9.46 -3.20 -27.26
CA PRO A 227 -10.70 -3.17 -26.50
C PRO A 227 -10.76 -4.10 -25.29
N MET A 228 -9.93 -5.16 -25.22
CA MET A 228 -9.92 -6.06 -24.06
C MET A 228 -9.09 -5.53 -22.89
N ALA A 229 -8.27 -4.48 -23.09
CA ALA A 229 -7.36 -3.96 -22.08
C ALA A 229 -8.02 -3.09 -20.99
N THR A 230 -9.22 -2.56 -21.24
CA THR A 230 -9.91 -1.62 -20.34
C THR A 230 -10.20 -2.26 -18.98
N ARG A 231 -9.61 -1.70 -17.92
CA ARG A 231 -9.74 -2.19 -16.54
C ARG A 231 -9.43 -1.07 -15.56
N PHE A 232 -9.76 -1.24 -14.29
CA PHE A 232 -9.20 -0.39 -13.25
C PHE A 232 -8.16 -1.13 -12.42
N GLU A 233 -7.18 -0.39 -11.92
CA GLU A 233 -6.07 -0.90 -11.12
C GLU A 233 -6.23 -0.37 -9.69
N LEU A 234 -6.55 -1.23 -8.72
CA LEU A 234 -6.53 -0.88 -7.31
C LEU A 234 -5.10 -0.99 -6.78
N ARG A 235 -4.49 0.15 -6.47
CA ARG A 235 -3.05 0.26 -6.18
C ARG A 235 -2.71 0.07 -4.69
N ALA A 236 -3.70 0.08 -3.80
CA ALA A 236 -3.47 -0.04 -2.36
C ALA A 236 -3.18 -1.47 -1.87
N CYS A 237 -3.55 -2.50 -2.64
CA CYS A 237 -3.26 -3.90 -2.33
C CYS A 237 -1.76 -4.16 -2.18
N ASN A 238 -1.40 -5.11 -1.32
CA ASN A 238 -0.03 -5.51 -1.03
C ASN A 238 0.08 -7.04 -1.03
N PRO A 239 1.30 -7.60 -1.07
CA PRO A 239 1.48 -9.06 -1.19
C PRO A 239 0.96 -9.91 -0.01
N TYR A 240 0.42 -9.31 1.05
CA TYR A 240 -0.27 -10.02 2.14
C TYR A 240 -1.74 -9.61 2.30
N THR A 241 -2.28 -8.86 1.35
CA THR A 241 -3.72 -8.64 1.20
C THR A 241 -4.41 -9.99 0.95
N ASN A 242 -5.57 -10.21 1.56
CA ASN A 242 -6.37 -11.41 1.25
C ASN A 242 -7.18 -11.15 -0.03
N THR A 243 -6.65 -11.58 -1.17
CA THR A 243 -7.21 -11.31 -2.50
C THR A 243 -8.63 -11.86 -2.65
N TYR A 244 -8.98 -12.99 -2.02
CA TYR A 244 -10.35 -13.52 -2.05
C TYR A 244 -11.37 -12.56 -1.43
N LEU A 245 -11.07 -12.03 -0.24
CA LEU A 245 -11.96 -11.11 0.47
C LEU A 245 -12.06 -9.77 -0.25
N VAL A 246 -10.93 -9.27 -0.77
CA VAL A 246 -10.90 -8.04 -1.55
C VAL A 246 -11.73 -8.17 -2.82
N LEU A 247 -11.55 -9.24 -3.60
CA LEU A 247 -12.35 -9.45 -4.82
C LEU A 247 -13.85 -9.57 -4.50
N ALA A 248 -14.22 -10.29 -3.44
CA ALA A 248 -15.62 -10.40 -3.01
C ALA A 248 -16.24 -9.04 -2.65
N ALA A 249 -15.49 -8.20 -1.92
CA ALA A 249 -15.93 -6.86 -1.55
C ALA A 249 -16.03 -5.93 -2.77
N ILE A 250 -15.01 -5.92 -3.65
CA ILE A 250 -14.94 -5.09 -4.84
C ILE A 250 -16.08 -5.43 -5.81
N TYR A 251 -16.33 -6.71 -6.09
CA TYR A 251 -17.38 -7.07 -7.04
C TYR A 251 -18.78 -6.78 -6.51
N SER A 252 -19.01 -6.86 -5.20
CA SER A 252 -20.26 -6.44 -4.57
C SER A 252 -20.46 -4.93 -4.65
N ALA A 253 -19.41 -4.16 -4.36
CA ALA A 253 -19.42 -2.70 -4.47
C ALA A 253 -19.57 -2.22 -5.93
N ALA A 254 -18.88 -2.87 -6.87
CA ALA A 254 -19.00 -2.59 -8.29
C ALA A 254 -20.43 -2.81 -8.79
N LEU A 255 -21.09 -3.90 -8.37
CA LEU A 255 -22.47 -4.16 -8.74
C LEU A 255 -23.43 -3.08 -8.23
N ASP A 256 -23.22 -2.55 -7.02
CA ASP A 256 -24.01 -1.44 -6.48
C ASP A 256 -23.89 -0.19 -7.36
N GLY A 257 -22.67 0.20 -7.72
CA GLY A 257 -22.45 1.35 -8.61
C GLY A 257 -22.92 1.11 -10.05
N ILE A 258 -22.77 -0.11 -10.59
CA ILE A 258 -23.31 -0.48 -11.92
C ILE A 258 -24.82 -0.27 -11.96
N LYS A 259 -25.56 -0.71 -10.94
CA LYS A 259 -27.02 -0.55 -10.90
C LYS A 259 -27.46 0.91 -10.97
N ALA A 260 -26.69 1.81 -10.36
CA ALA A 260 -26.96 3.25 -10.46
C ALA A 260 -26.55 3.81 -11.85
N ALA A 261 -25.40 3.40 -12.37
CA ALA A 261 -24.85 3.95 -13.61
C ALA A 261 -25.61 3.54 -14.88
N VAL A 262 -26.17 2.32 -14.94
CA VAL A 262 -26.87 1.85 -16.15
C VAL A 262 -28.20 2.57 -16.43
N GLU A 263 -28.72 3.31 -15.46
CA GLU A 263 -29.90 4.17 -15.61
C GLU A 263 -29.56 5.57 -16.14
N HIS A 264 -28.27 5.86 -16.38
CA HIS A 264 -27.73 7.17 -16.77
C HIS A 264 -26.84 7.07 -18.03
N THR A 265 -26.60 8.20 -18.71
CA THR A 265 -25.67 8.24 -19.85
C THR A 265 -24.20 8.22 -19.39
N THR A 266 -23.28 7.94 -20.31
CA THR A 266 -21.84 8.02 -20.00
C THR A 266 -21.41 9.45 -19.67
N GLU A 267 -22.01 10.47 -20.30
CA GLU A 267 -21.76 11.87 -19.97
C GLU A 267 -22.19 12.21 -18.53
N GLU A 268 -23.35 11.71 -18.09
CA GLU A 268 -23.82 11.88 -16.70
C GLU A 268 -22.93 11.13 -15.71
N CYS A 269 -22.48 9.92 -16.05
CA CYS A 269 -21.57 9.14 -15.21
C CYS A 269 -20.19 9.83 -15.04
N VAL A 270 -19.64 10.42 -16.11
CA VAL A 270 -18.41 11.20 -16.02
C VAL A 270 -18.64 12.43 -15.15
N ALA A 271 -19.74 13.14 -15.32
CA ALA A 271 -20.07 14.32 -14.52
C ALA A 271 -20.17 13.98 -13.03
N GLU A 272 -20.84 12.87 -12.68
CA GLU A 272 -20.92 12.37 -11.30
C GLU A 272 -19.56 12.10 -10.69
N LEU A 273 -18.68 11.40 -11.42
CA LEU A 273 -17.33 11.07 -10.96
C LEU A 273 -16.40 12.28 -10.90
N SER A 274 -16.65 13.29 -11.74
CA SER A 274 -15.88 14.53 -11.87
C SER A 274 -16.36 15.68 -10.99
N LYS A 275 -17.45 15.51 -10.24
CA LYS A 275 -18.02 16.60 -9.44
C LYS A 275 -17.06 17.09 -8.36
N ASP A 276 -17.13 18.38 -8.06
CA ASP A 276 -16.34 18.98 -6.99
C ASP A 276 -16.93 18.64 -5.61
N ALA A 277 -16.08 18.69 -4.58
CA ALA A 277 -16.54 18.55 -3.21
C ALA A 277 -17.55 19.68 -2.87
N GLY A 278 -18.75 19.29 -2.43
CA GLY A 278 -19.88 20.18 -2.19
C GLY A 278 -20.97 20.11 -3.26
N GLU A 279 -20.70 19.50 -4.42
CA GLU A 279 -21.68 19.34 -5.50
C GLU A 279 -22.53 18.08 -5.32
N GLY A 280 -23.85 18.24 -5.53
CA GLY A 280 -24.79 17.12 -5.49
C GLY A 280 -24.56 16.18 -6.67
N GLY A 281 -24.94 14.92 -6.49
CA GLY A 281 -24.86 13.91 -7.54
C GLY A 281 -25.82 12.75 -7.29
N PHE A 282 -25.94 11.85 -8.26
CA PHE A 282 -26.90 10.75 -8.21
C PHE A 282 -26.41 9.54 -7.39
N TYR A 283 -25.10 9.40 -7.14
CA TYR A 283 -24.56 8.18 -6.51
C TYR A 283 -23.47 8.43 -5.47
N LEU A 284 -22.45 9.22 -5.80
CA LEU A 284 -21.30 9.51 -4.94
C LEU A 284 -21.67 10.54 -3.87
N GLU A 285 -20.95 10.54 -2.75
CA GLU A 285 -21.16 11.50 -1.66
C GLU A 285 -20.87 12.94 -2.10
N GLN A 286 -21.66 13.88 -1.57
CA GLN A 286 -21.49 15.31 -1.85
C GLN A 286 -20.29 15.92 -1.12
N SER A 287 -19.85 15.36 0.00
CA SER A 287 -18.84 15.98 0.89
C SER A 287 -17.41 15.94 0.35
N ARG A 288 -17.15 15.23 -0.74
CA ARG A 288 -15.80 14.98 -1.24
C ARG A 288 -15.77 14.80 -2.76
N ALA A 289 -14.60 14.98 -3.33
CA ALA A 289 -14.30 14.73 -4.73
C ALA A 289 -13.74 13.31 -4.90
N TYR A 290 -13.94 12.74 -6.09
CA TYR A 290 -13.52 11.37 -6.40
C TYR A 290 -12.54 11.27 -7.55
N ARG A 291 -12.30 12.36 -8.28
CA ARG A 291 -11.39 12.40 -9.42
C ARG A 291 -10.41 13.56 -9.30
N SER A 292 -9.13 13.27 -9.57
CA SER A 292 -8.11 14.29 -9.72
C SER A 292 -7.10 13.88 -10.79
N GLU A 293 -6.83 14.80 -11.72
CA GLU A 293 -5.77 14.61 -12.73
C GLU A 293 -4.42 15.19 -12.25
N LYS A 294 -4.39 15.79 -11.05
CA LYS A 294 -3.21 16.37 -10.41
C LYS A 294 -2.50 15.34 -9.54
N ASP A 295 -1.21 15.55 -9.31
CA ASP A 295 -0.47 14.74 -8.36
C ASP A 295 -1.01 14.99 -6.95
N VAL A 296 -1.58 13.96 -6.34
CA VAL A 296 -2.28 14.11 -5.07
C VAL A 296 -1.30 14.48 -3.95
N PHE A 297 -0.04 14.08 -4.04
CA PHE A 297 0.97 14.30 -3.01
C PHE A 297 1.72 15.62 -3.18
N GLU A 298 1.94 16.06 -4.42
CA GLU A 298 2.69 17.28 -4.72
C GLU A 298 1.79 18.52 -4.82
N ASP A 299 0.57 18.38 -5.36
CA ASP A 299 -0.31 19.53 -5.66
C ASP A 299 -1.30 19.87 -4.53
N TYR A 300 -1.34 19.07 -3.46
CA TYR A 300 -2.26 19.27 -2.33
C TYR A 300 -1.56 19.12 -0.98
N THR A 301 -1.88 20.02 -0.05
CA THR A 301 -1.52 19.85 1.35
C THR A 301 -2.25 18.64 1.97
N GLU A 302 -1.77 18.15 3.12
CA GLU A 302 -2.45 17.09 3.86
C GLU A 302 -3.87 17.49 4.29
N GLU A 303 -4.05 18.71 4.78
CA GLU A 303 -5.37 19.23 5.17
C GLU A 303 -6.34 19.26 3.97
N GLU A 304 -5.87 19.72 2.81
CA GLU A 304 -6.67 19.73 1.58
C GLU A 304 -7.04 18.32 1.14
N ARG A 305 -6.10 17.38 1.14
CA ARG A 305 -6.36 15.97 0.80
C ARG A 305 -7.39 15.34 1.71
N ASN A 306 -7.22 15.48 3.02
CA ASN A 306 -8.12 14.90 4.00
C ASN A 306 -9.54 15.47 3.84
N ARG A 307 -9.65 16.77 3.55
CA ARG A 307 -10.93 17.43 3.27
C ARG A 307 -11.55 16.98 1.95
N LEU A 308 -10.76 16.90 0.88
CA LEU A 308 -11.26 16.67 -0.48
C LEU A 308 -11.48 15.19 -0.82
N PHE A 309 -10.66 14.28 -0.28
CA PHE A 309 -10.64 12.86 -0.66
C PHE A 309 -10.87 11.92 0.52
N GLY A 310 -11.02 12.45 1.73
CA GLY A 310 -11.12 11.69 2.97
C GLY A 310 -9.76 11.39 3.59
N ALA A 311 -9.73 11.31 4.92
CA ALA A 311 -8.53 10.98 5.68
C ALA A 311 -8.29 9.45 5.67
N PRO A 312 -7.07 8.99 5.35
CA PRO A 312 -6.71 7.59 5.49
C PRO A 312 -6.62 7.19 6.98
N PRO A 313 -6.88 5.91 7.32
CA PRO A 313 -6.68 5.43 8.68
C PRO A 313 -5.18 5.41 9.03
N ALA A 314 -4.83 5.84 10.24
CA ALA A 314 -3.45 5.84 10.71
C ALA A 314 -3.02 4.49 11.31
N THR A 315 -3.98 3.71 11.82
CA THR A 315 -3.70 2.40 12.46
C THR A 315 -4.63 1.30 11.96
N VAL A 316 -4.26 0.04 12.27
CA VAL A 316 -5.09 -1.12 11.91
C VAL A 316 -6.46 -1.02 12.58
N TRP A 317 -6.51 -0.56 13.84
CA TRP A 317 -7.77 -0.39 14.56
C TRP A 317 -8.67 0.66 13.90
N GLU A 318 -8.13 1.83 13.54
CA GLU A 318 -8.88 2.86 12.83
C GLU A 318 -9.42 2.36 11.50
N ASN A 319 -8.63 1.58 10.76
CA ASN A 319 -9.08 0.98 9.51
C ASN A 319 -10.28 0.04 9.75
N MET A 320 -10.19 -0.86 10.75
CA MET A 320 -11.29 -1.77 11.09
C MET A 320 -12.57 -1.05 11.52
N GLN A 321 -12.47 0.16 12.12
CA GLN A 321 -13.64 0.95 12.46
C GLN A 321 -14.51 1.33 11.24
N GLY A 322 -13.98 1.22 10.01
CA GLY A 322 -14.77 1.38 8.78
C GLY A 322 -16.05 0.54 8.79
N PHE A 323 -16.01 -0.71 9.26
CA PHE A 323 -17.19 -1.57 9.31
C PHE A 323 -18.30 -1.07 10.24
N LYS A 324 -17.91 -0.37 11.31
CA LYS A 324 -18.83 0.19 12.31
C LYS A 324 -19.30 1.59 11.92
N ASN A 325 -18.41 2.39 11.38
CA ASN A 325 -18.66 3.80 11.03
C ASN A 325 -19.52 3.94 9.77
N TYR A 326 -19.51 2.94 8.88
CA TYR A 326 -20.23 2.96 7.61
C TYR A 326 -21.13 1.72 7.43
N PRO A 327 -22.17 1.54 8.25
CA PRO A 327 -23.05 0.37 8.19
C PRO A 327 -23.77 0.22 6.84
N GLU A 328 -24.09 1.33 6.17
CA GLU A 328 -24.68 1.35 4.84
C GLU A 328 -23.72 0.82 3.77
N LYS A 329 -22.43 1.14 3.86
CA LYS A 329 -21.40 0.61 2.94
C LYS A 329 -21.10 -0.86 3.25
N LYS A 330 -21.10 -1.23 4.54
CA LYS A 330 -20.98 -2.63 4.97
C LYS A 330 -22.12 -3.47 4.38
N ALA A 331 -23.34 -2.95 4.36
CA ALA A 331 -24.49 -3.64 3.74
C ALA A 331 -24.32 -3.86 2.23
N VAL A 332 -23.64 -2.94 1.52
CA VAL A 332 -23.32 -3.11 0.09
C VAL A 332 -22.40 -4.31 -0.13
N ILE A 333 -21.30 -4.41 0.62
CA ILE A 333 -20.31 -5.48 0.42
C ILE A 333 -20.82 -6.86 0.88
N THR A 334 -21.87 -6.91 1.72
CA THR A 334 -22.52 -8.17 2.16
C THR A 334 -23.75 -8.54 1.35
N ALA A 335 -24.26 -7.65 0.49
CA ALA A 335 -25.50 -7.87 -0.26
C ALA A 335 -25.48 -9.13 -1.15
N GLY A 336 -24.30 -9.50 -1.66
CA GLY A 336 -24.13 -10.70 -2.49
C GLY A 336 -24.00 -12.02 -1.71
N GLY A 337 -23.93 -11.98 -0.37
CA GLY A 337 -23.79 -13.16 0.50
C GLY A 337 -22.40 -13.82 0.49
N ALA A 338 -21.50 -13.44 -0.42
CA ALA A 338 -20.10 -13.89 -0.45
C ALA A 338 -19.34 -13.44 0.81
N LEU A 339 -19.61 -12.21 1.27
CA LEU A 339 -19.24 -11.72 2.60
C LEU A 339 -20.49 -11.69 3.49
N ASN A 340 -20.29 -11.97 4.77
CA ASN A 340 -21.33 -11.88 5.79
C ASN A 340 -20.71 -11.41 7.11
N ASP A 341 -21.56 -11.05 8.07
CA ASP A 341 -21.12 -10.50 9.36
C ASP A 341 -20.12 -11.43 10.07
N ARG A 342 -20.35 -12.74 10.06
CA ARG A 342 -19.44 -13.70 10.69
C ARG A 342 -18.04 -13.67 10.09
N ILE A 343 -17.92 -13.58 8.76
CA ILE A 343 -16.61 -13.47 8.08
C ILE A 343 -15.93 -12.16 8.45
N ILE A 344 -16.68 -11.06 8.43
CA ILE A 344 -16.16 -9.71 8.74
C ILE A 344 -15.66 -9.66 10.19
N GLU A 345 -16.47 -10.10 11.14
CA GLU A 345 -16.15 -10.13 12.57
C GLU A 345 -14.93 -11.02 12.84
N SER A 346 -14.88 -12.21 12.25
CA SER A 346 -13.73 -13.11 12.39
C SER A 346 -12.44 -12.51 11.83
N PHE A 347 -12.53 -11.79 10.71
CA PHE A 347 -11.39 -11.11 10.10
C PHE A 347 -10.91 -9.93 10.96
N GLU A 348 -11.83 -9.11 11.46
CA GLU A 348 -11.53 -7.99 12.36
C GLU A 348 -10.82 -8.47 13.63
N GLU A 349 -11.36 -9.49 14.30
CA GLU A 349 -10.74 -10.08 15.49
C GLU A 349 -9.31 -10.59 15.21
N GLY A 350 -9.12 -11.29 14.10
CA GLY A 350 -7.82 -11.80 13.68
C GLY A 350 -6.82 -10.68 13.37
N ALA A 351 -7.26 -9.62 12.69
CA ALA A 351 -6.42 -8.47 12.37
C ALA A 351 -6.01 -7.69 13.62
N LEU A 352 -6.94 -7.44 14.55
CA LEU A 352 -6.66 -6.76 15.82
C LEU A 352 -5.74 -7.57 16.73
N LEU A 353 -5.92 -8.90 16.79
CA LEU A 353 -5.03 -9.79 17.52
C LEU A 353 -3.60 -9.74 16.95
N ARG A 354 -3.47 -9.77 15.63
CA ARG A 354 -2.17 -9.65 14.95
C ARG A 354 -1.53 -8.28 15.22
N TRP A 355 -2.30 -7.21 15.10
CA TRP A 355 -1.86 -5.82 15.36
C TRP A 355 -1.31 -5.67 16.78
N LYS A 356 -2.10 -6.09 17.78
CA LYS A 356 -1.69 -6.13 19.20
C LYS A 356 -0.40 -6.92 19.41
N THR A 357 -0.35 -8.14 18.87
CA THR A 357 0.80 -9.04 19.04
C THR A 357 2.07 -8.45 18.43
N GLU A 358 1.96 -7.87 17.23
CA GLU A 358 3.09 -7.25 16.54
C GLU A 358 3.60 -6.00 17.27
N LEU A 359 2.70 -5.15 17.77
CA LEU A 359 3.07 -3.97 18.55
C LEU A 359 3.87 -4.37 19.80
N ILE A 360 3.32 -5.28 20.61
CA ILE A 360 3.93 -5.69 21.88
C ILE A 360 5.23 -6.47 21.66
N ALA A 361 5.24 -7.44 20.75
CA ALA A 361 6.34 -8.39 20.62
C ALA A 361 7.46 -7.93 19.68
N ARG A 362 7.21 -6.97 18.78
CA ARG A 362 8.19 -6.57 17.75
C ARG A 362 8.42 -5.07 17.69
N ILE A 363 7.38 -4.27 17.48
CA ILE A 363 7.53 -2.83 17.19
C ILE A 363 8.01 -2.07 18.43
N ILE A 364 7.36 -2.24 19.57
CA ILE A 364 7.75 -1.54 20.81
C ILE A 364 9.15 -1.97 21.28
N PRO A 365 9.52 -3.27 21.28
CA PRO A 365 10.90 -3.69 21.54
C PRO A 365 11.94 -3.09 20.60
N ALA A 366 11.65 -3.03 19.29
CA ALA A 366 12.55 -2.42 18.31
C ALA A 366 12.73 -0.92 18.56
N ASN A 367 11.64 -0.18 18.78
CA ASN A 367 11.70 1.24 19.13
C ASN A 367 12.42 1.48 20.46
N ARG A 368 12.27 0.58 21.44
CA ARG A 368 13.04 0.63 22.69
C ARG A 368 14.54 0.43 22.47
N ALA A 369 14.95 -0.39 21.50
CA ALA A 369 16.35 -0.52 21.12
C ALA A 369 16.90 0.80 20.54
N ILE A 370 16.12 1.50 19.69
CA ILE A 370 16.47 2.84 19.18
C ILE A 370 16.67 3.83 20.33
N VAL A 371 15.72 3.91 21.26
CA VAL A 371 15.79 4.79 22.45
C VAL A 371 17.02 4.49 23.32
N ARG A 372 17.38 3.21 23.47
CA ARG A 372 18.59 2.78 24.20
C ARG A 372 19.88 3.07 23.44
N GLY A 373 19.83 3.03 22.11
CA GLY A 373 20.95 3.34 21.22
C GLY A 373 21.36 4.81 21.26
N ALA A 374 20.39 5.72 21.41
CA ALA A 374 20.65 7.14 21.61
C ALA A 374 21.37 7.38 22.95
N LYS A 375 22.68 7.57 22.92
CA LYS A 375 23.56 7.78 24.08
C LYS A 375 24.32 9.09 23.97
N GLU A 376 24.60 9.68 25.13
CA GLU A 376 25.41 10.89 25.23
C GLU A 376 26.81 10.62 24.69
N ILE A 377 27.28 11.46 23.79
CA ILE A 377 28.64 11.37 23.26
C ILE A 377 29.54 12.10 24.23
N GLN A 378 30.56 11.40 24.72
CA GLN A 378 31.59 12.01 25.57
C GLN A 378 32.67 12.59 24.65
N SER A 379 32.91 13.90 24.73
CA SER A 379 33.98 14.60 24.01
C SER A 379 34.73 15.53 24.98
N ASP A 380 36.00 15.79 24.67
CA ASP A 380 36.82 16.76 25.40
C ASP A 380 36.35 18.21 25.17
N ILE A 381 35.63 18.44 24.06
CA ILE A 381 35.06 19.74 23.70
C ILE A 381 33.55 19.58 23.56
N VAL A 382 32.81 20.20 24.48
CA VAL A 382 31.34 20.21 24.49
C VAL A 382 30.88 21.66 24.58
N THR A 383 29.99 22.06 23.68
CA THR A 383 29.39 23.39 23.71
C THR A 383 28.09 23.41 24.52
N ASP A 384 27.62 24.60 24.88
CA ASP A 384 26.30 24.76 25.52
C ASP A 384 25.16 24.23 24.63
N GLN A 385 25.32 24.34 23.30
CA GLN A 385 24.37 23.82 22.33
C GLN A 385 24.29 22.29 22.37
N ASP A 386 25.42 21.60 22.54
CA ASP A 386 25.48 20.13 22.64
C ASP A 386 24.78 19.65 23.91
N SER A 387 25.04 20.32 25.03
CA SER A 387 24.40 20.03 26.32
C SER A 387 22.88 20.25 26.26
N TYR A 388 22.44 21.32 25.61
CA TYR A 388 21.03 21.62 25.40
C TYR A 388 20.35 20.58 24.50
N ASN A 389 20.98 20.20 23.39
CA ASN A 389 20.46 19.17 22.47
C ASN A 389 20.35 17.82 23.17
N TRP A 390 21.37 17.41 23.92
CA TRP A 390 21.32 16.17 24.70
C TRP A 390 20.21 16.19 25.75
N THR A 391 20.01 17.31 26.44
CA THR A 391 18.93 17.45 27.43
C THR A 391 17.56 17.18 26.79
N LYS A 392 17.29 17.72 25.60
CA LYS A 392 16.07 17.44 24.84
C LYS A 392 15.94 15.97 24.45
N ILE A 393 17.01 15.39 23.91
CA ILE A 393 17.06 13.97 23.52
C ILE A 393 16.77 13.09 24.73
N ASN A 394 17.40 13.36 25.88
CA ASN A 394 17.23 12.58 27.08
C ASN A 394 15.81 12.71 27.69
N ALA A 395 15.19 13.88 27.59
CA ALA A 395 13.79 14.06 27.97
C ALA A 395 12.87 13.17 27.12
N LEU A 396 13.04 13.15 25.79
CA LEU A 396 12.28 12.27 24.89
C LEU A 396 12.53 10.79 25.18
N ARG A 397 13.78 10.38 25.44
CA ARG A 397 14.11 9.00 25.81
C ARG A 397 13.36 8.54 27.06
N ASN A 398 13.29 9.42 28.07
CA ASN A 398 12.57 9.13 29.30
C ASN A 398 11.06 9.04 29.03
N TYR A 399 10.48 10.01 28.32
CA TYR A 399 9.07 10.01 27.95
C TYR A 399 8.64 8.74 27.22
N LEU A 400 9.45 8.31 26.23
CA LEU A 400 9.16 7.12 25.44
C LEU A 400 9.24 5.83 26.27
N ALA A 401 10.32 5.64 27.03
CA ALA A 401 10.72 4.31 27.49
C ALA A 401 10.99 4.13 28.99
N LYS A 402 10.94 5.20 29.80
CA LYS A 402 11.28 5.17 31.23
C LYS A 402 10.08 5.52 32.09
N ASP A 403 9.64 4.55 32.87
CA ASP A 403 8.65 4.78 33.94
C ASP A 403 9.31 5.52 35.12
N SER A 404 8.53 6.38 35.77
CA SER A 404 8.80 6.92 37.10
C SER A 404 7.79 6.35 38.11
N ILE A 405 7.87 6.80 39.37
CA ILE A 405 6.87 6.46 40.39
C ILE A 405 5.51 7.06 40.04
N ASP A 406 5.52 8.27 39.47
CA ASP A 406 4.32 9.07 39.26
C ASP A 406 3.77 8.95 37.83
N GLU A 407 4.62 8.59 36.86
CA GLU A 407 4.26 8.61 35.44
C GLU A 407 4.77 7.36 34.71
N LYS A 408 3.92 6.83 33.83
CA LYS A 408 4.27 5.71 32.93
C LYS A 408 4.80 6.23 31.62
N SER A 409 5.79 5.54 31.06
CA SER A 409 6.31 5.88 29.75
C SER A 409 5.27 5.59 28.65
N LEU A 410 5.41 6.24 27.51
CA LEU A 410 4.51 6.05 26.37
C LEU A 410 4.41 4.57 25.95
N PHE A 411 5.55 3.86 25.91
CA PHE A 411 5.55 2.42 25.62
C PHE A 411 4.77 1.59 26.64
N THR A 412 4.85 1.94 27.93
CA THR A 412 4.13 1.22 28.99
C THR A 412 2.63 1.49 28.87
N LEU A 413 2.23 2.74 28.65
CA LEU A 413 0.83 3.12 28.43
C LEU A 413 0.23 2.38 27.22
N LEU A 414 0.95 2.32 26.11
CA LEU A 414 0.52 1.62 24.91
C LEU A 414 0.34 0.12 25.15
N ILE A 415 1.30 -0.54 25.82
CA ILE A 415 1.21 -1.96 26.16
C ILE A 415 -0.01 -2.23 27.06
N ASN A 416 -0.26 -1.37 28.06
CA ASN A 416 -1.39 -1.52 28.96
C ASN A 416 -2.72 -1.39 28.22
N ALA A 417 -2.90 -0.34 27.40
CA ALA A 417 -4.11 -0.14 26.61
C ALA A 417 -4.39 -1.34 25.68
N LEU A 418 -3.35 -1.87 25.01
CA LEU A 418 -3.47 -3.07 24.18
C LEU A 418 -3.87 -4.32 24.99
N ASN A 419 -3.33 -4.49 26.20
CA ASN A 419 -3.63 -5.63 27.05
C ASN A 419 -5.05 -5.57 27.63
N GLU A 420 -5.51 -4.38 27.99
CA GLU A 420 -6.84 -4.11 28.51
C GLU A 420 -7.94 -4.11 27.43
N GLY A 421 -7.55 -4.04 26.16
CA GLY A 421 -8.48 -4.01 25.02
C GLY A 421 -9.03 -2.61 24.71
N ASP A 422 -8.44 -1.56 25.31
CA ASP A 422 -8.74 -0.17 24.95
C ASP A 422 -7.98 0.22 23.67
N TYR A 423 -8.49 -0.28 22.55
CA TYR A 423 -7.86 -0.11 21.25
C TYR A 423 -7.94 1.33 20.72
N ALA A 424 -8.92 2.12 21.15
CA ALA A 424 -9.02 3.54 20.79
C ALA A 424 -7.83 4.32 21.37
N THR A 425 -7.57 4.16 22.68
CA THR A 425 -6.40 4.76 23.33
C THR A 425 -5.10 4.20 22.75
N ALA A 426 -5.02 2.89 22.54
CA ALA A 426 -3.82 2.27 21.94
C ALA A 426 -3.53 2.81 20.52
N SER A 427 -4.55 3.11 19.72
CA SER A 427 -4.40 3.73 18.40
C SER A 427 -3.71 5.09 18.50
N GLY A 428 -4.23 5.97 19.35
CA GLY A 428 -3.65 7.30 19.57
C GLY A 428 -2.21 7.24 20.08
N LEU A 429 -1.95 6.36 21.07
CA LEU A 429 -0.60 6.17 21.62
C LEU A 429 0.38 5.55 20.60
N GLN A 430 -0.09 4.72 19.66
CA GLN A 430 0.73 4.20 18.57
C GLN A 430 1.18 5.32 17.62
N VAL A 431 0.25 6.20 17.22
CA VAL A 431 0.57 7.34 16.34
C VAL A 431 1.58 8.25 17.02
N GLU A 432 1.31 8.63 18.28
CA GLU A 432 2.22 9.46 19.06
C GLU A 432 3.61 8.80 19.21
N MET A 433 3.66 7.48 19.42
CA MET A 433 4.91 6.74 19.49
C MET A 433 5.72 6.90 18.21
N TYR A 434 5.10 6.79 17.04
CA TYR A 434 5.80 6.95 15.77
C TYR A 434 6.36 8.36 15.62
N ASP A 435 5.57 9.39 15.90
CA ASP A 435 6.01 10.79 15.80
C ASP A 435 7.19 11.07 16.72
N LYS A 436 7.10 10.63 17.98
CA LYS A 436 8.16 10.84 18.98
C LYS A 436 9.43 10.05 18.69
N ILE A 437 9.33 8.89 18.04
CA ILE A 437 10.49 8.12 17.60
C ILE A 437 11.19 8.79 16.42
N GLU A 438 10.45 9.33 15.45
CA GLU A 438 11.06 10.08 14.35
C GLU A 438 11.70 11.39 14.84
N GLU A 439 11.04 12.11 15.77
CA GLU A 439 11.62 13.28 16.45
C GLU A 439 12.94 12.92 17.15
N LEU A 440 12.98 11.80 17.89
CA LEU A 440 14.18 11.32 18.56
C LEU A 440 15.32 11.01 17.57
N LYS A 441 15.01 10.32 16.47
CA LYS A 441 16.01 9.98 15.43
C LYS A 441 16.61 11.24 14.82
N ALA A 442 15.77 12.19 14.41
CA ALA A 442 16.21 13.44 13.78
C ALA A 442 17.09 14.27 14.73
N LEU A 443 16.67 14.42 16.00
CA LEU A 443 17.45 15.15 17.00
C LEU A 443 18.78 14.45 17.30
N TYR A 444 18.78 13.12 17.41
CA TYR A 444 19.99 12.37 17.72
C TYR A 444 21.00 12.40 16.56
N ASP A 445 20.54 12.26 15.31
CA ASP A 445 21.39 12.39 14.12
C ASP A 445 22.05 13.77 14.03
N ALA A 446 21.26 14.84 14.22
CA ALA A 446 21.78 16.20 14.24
C ALA A 446 22.80 16.42 15.38
N TYR A 447 22.54 15.86 16.57
CA TYR A 447 23.47 15.90 17.70
C TYR A 447 24.78 15.18 17.37
N VAL A 448 24.72 13.96 16.82
CA VAL A 448 25.91 13.17 16.45
C VAL A 448 26.77 13.92 15.42
N LYS A 449 26.15 14.53 14.40
CA LYS A 449 26.86 15.30 13.36
C LYS A 449 27.48 16.60 13.86
N ASN A 450 26.95 17.19 14.94
CA ASN A 450 27.48 18.40 15.54
C ASN A 450 28.68 18.13 16.47
N MET A 451 28.78 16.90 17.01
CA MET A 451 29.92 16.49 17.83
C MET A 451 31.15 16.30 16.91
N ILE A 452 32.23 17.05 17.19
CA ILE A 452 33.51 17.02 16.45
C ILE A 452 34.62 16.43 17.30
#